data_AF-A0A536UAJ9-F1
#
_entry.id   AF-A0A536UAJ9-F1
#
_cell.length_a   1.000
_cell.length_b   1.000
_cell.length_c   1.000
_cell.angle_alpha   90.00
_cell.angle_beta   90.00
_cell.angle_gamma   90.00
#
_symmetry.space_group_name_H-M   'P 1'
#
loop_
_entity.id
_entity.type
_entity.pdbx_description
1 polymer ?
#
loop_
_entity_poly.entity_id
_entity_poly.type
_entity_poly.pdbx_seq_one_letter_code
_entity_poly.pdbx_strand_id
1 'polypeptide(L)'
;RTASFRVIAGSPKATRLETRCPGADINPYLATAAVLAAGLHGVEKGLKLTAPPITGTNVGAENIPRAPRSLIETTRIFRGSEIARD
;
A
#
# COMPACT_ATOMS: atom_id res chain seq x y z
N ARG A 1 4.17 2.19 -15.57
CA ARG A 1 4.80 1.95 -14.23
C ARG A 1 4.24 2.88 -13.16
N THR A 2 2.93 2.91 -12.94
CA THR A 2 2.27 4.01 -12.21
C THR A 2 1.48 3.57 -10.97
N ALA A 3 1.31 2.27 -10.75
CA ALA A 3 0.67 1.73 -9.55
C ALA A 3 1.59 1.82 -8.31
N SER A 4 0.97 2.09 -7.16
CA SER A 4 1.61 2.20 -5.83
C SER A 4 2.20 0.89 -5.32
N PHE A 5 1.53 -0.23 -5.62
CA PHE A 5 2.01 -1.57 -5.34
C PHE A 5 2.14 -2.33 -6.64
N ARG A 6 3.19 -3.15 -6.76
CA ARG A 6 3.41 -4.00 -7.93
C ARG A 6 3.57 -5.45 -7.50
N VAL A 7 2.74 -6.32 -8.05
CA VAL A 7 2.95 -7.76 -7.94
C VAL A 7 4.07 -8.16 -8.88
N ILE A 8 5.13 -8.76 -8.35
CA ILE A 8 6.19 -9.38 -9.13
C ILE A 8 5.92 -10.88 -9.09
N ALA A 9 5.20 -11.38 -10.08
CA ALA A 9 4.92 -12.80 -10.24
C ALA A 9 6.18 -13.49 -10.78
N GLY A 10 6.81 -14.31 -9.94
CA GLY A 10 7.97 -15.13 -10.31
C GLY A 10 7.70 -16.60 -10.01
N SER A 11 8.74 -17.35 -9.67
CA SER A 11 8.56 -18.66 -9.06
C SER A 11 7.92 -18.54 -7.67
N PRO A 12 7.37 -19.63 -7.08
CA PRO A 12 6.82 -19.59 -5.72
C PRO A 12 7.78 -19.01 -4.66
N LYS A 13 9.11 -19.16 -4.85
CA LYS A 13 10.14 -18.61 -3.96
C LYS A 13 10.48 -17.13 -4.23
N ALA A 14 10.08 -16.58 -5.38
CA ALA A 14 10.44 -15.24 -5.83
C ALA A 14 9.24 -14.28 -5.95
N THR A 15 8.01 -14.81 -5.88
CA THR A 15 6.78 -14.02 -5.89
C THR A 15 6.74 -13.09 -4.69
N ARG A 16 6.60 -11.79 -4.95
CA ARG A 16 6.60 -10.75 -3.92
C ARG A 16 5.78 -9.55 -4.34
N LEU A 17 5.40 -8.76 -3.35
CA LEU A 17 4.81 -7.44 -3.54
C LEU A 17 5.91 -6.38 -3.39
N GLU A 18 6.01 -5.50 -4.37
CA GLU A 18 6.87 -4.32 -4.30
C GLU A 18 6.03 -3.10 -3.93
N THR A 19 6.35 -2.48 -2.78
CA THR A 19 5.75 -1.23 -2.32
C THR A 19 6.54 -0.04 -2.86
N ARG A 20 5.91 0.81 -3.67
CA ARG A 20 6.59 1.86 -4.46
C ARG A 20 6.30 3.28 -3.99
N CYS A 21 5.50 3.44 -2.93
CA CYS A 21 5.15 4.75 -2.37
C CYS A 21 6.26 5.40 -1.53
N PRO A 22 6.99 4.69 -0.65
CA PRO A 22 8.03 5.29 0.16
C PRO A 22 9.16 5.89 -0.67
N GLY A 23 9.59 7.11 -0.32
CA GLY A 23 10.79 7.75 -0.83
C GLY A 23 12.06 7.29 -0.09
N ALA A 24 13.22 7.86 -0.41
CA ALA A 24 14.47 7.56 0.28
C ALA A 24 14.60 8.26 1.66
N ASP A 25 13.67 9.16 1.97
CA ASP A 25 13.59 10.02 3.15
C ASP A 25 12.84 9.38 4.33
N ILE A 26 12.28 8.18 4.15
CA ILE A 26 11.55 7.46 5.19
C ILE A 26 12.45 6.82 6.24
N ASN A 27 11.94 6.65 7.46
CA ASN A 27 12.54 5.73 8.41
C ASN A 27 12.22 4.28 7.98
N PRO A 28 13.21 3.44 7.62
CA PRO A 28 12.98 2.11 7.07
C PRO A 28 12.26 1.19 8.05
N TYR A 29 12.56 1.30 9.35
CA TYR A 29 11.92 0.47 10.37
C TYR A 29 10.43 0.76 10.48
N LEU A 30 10.06 2.05 10.53
CA LEU A 30 8.66 2.45 10.63
C LEU A 30 7.87 2.09 9.37
N ALA A 31 8.46 2.30 8.19
CA ALA A 31 7.79 1.97 6.93
C ALA A 31 7.58 0.47 6.77
N THR A 32 8.58 -0.35 7.08
CA THR A 32 8.46 -1.81 7.03
C THR A 32 7.45 -2.31 8.04
N ALA A 33 7.46 -1.81 9.28
CA ALA A 33 6.47 -2.17 10.29
C ALA A 33 5.05 -1.84 9.84
N ALA A 34 4.81 -0.63 9.31
CA ALA A 34 3.50 -0.22 8.83
C ALA A 34 2.98 -1.08 7.66
N VAL A 35 3.85 -1.40 6.69
CA VAL A 35 3.47 -2.26 5.56
C VAL A 35 3.15 -3.69 6.02
N LEU A 36 3.93 -4.23 6.95
CA LEU A 36 3.69 -5.56 7.50
C LEU A 36 2.37 -5.60 8.29
N ALA A 37 2.14 -4.63 9.18
CA ALA A 37 0.92 -4.53 9.97
C ALA A 37 -0.33 -4.42 9.08
N ALA A 38 -0.30 -3.56 8.05
CA ALA A 38 -1.40 -3.42 7.10
C ALA A 38 -1.68 -4.72 6.31
N GLY A 39 -0.63 -5.42 5.90
CA GLY A 39 -0.75 -6.71 5.22
C GLY A 39 -1.34 -7.79 6.12
N LEU A 40 -0.86 -7.89 7.36
CA LEU A 40 -1.33 -8.86 8.34
C LEU A 40 -2.80 -8.62 8.70
N HIS A 41 -3.17 -7.36 8.95
CA HIS A 41 -4.56 -6.96 9.19
C HIS A 41 -5.50 -7.45 8.08
N GLY A 42 -5.10 -7.29 6.82
CA GLY A 42 -5.86 -7.78 5.67
C GLY A 42 -6.03 -9.30 5.66
N VAL A 43 -4.98 -10.06 6.01
CA VAL A 43 -5.02 -11.52 6.10
C VAL A 43 -5.91 -11.98 7.25
N GLU A 44 -5.73 -11.43 8.44
CA GLU A 44 -6.47 -11.80 9.66
C GLU A 44 -7.96 -11.51 9.54
N LYS A 45 -8.32 -10.38 8.91
CA LYS A 45 -9.72 -10.00 8.68
C LYS A 45 -10.30 -10.58 7.38
N GLY A 46 -9.51 -11.32 6.59
CA GLY A 46 -9.96 -11.92 5.33
C GLY A 46 -10.44 -10.92 4.29
N LEU A 47 -9.84 -9.72 4.26
CA LEU A 47 -10.26 -8.63 3.38
C LEU A 47 -10.13 -9.04 1.90
N LYS A 48 -11.14 -8.69 1.10
CA LYS A 48 -11.14 -8.96 -0.34
C LYS A 48 -10.56 -7.78 -1.11
N LEU A 49 -9.75 -8.10 -2.11
CA LEU A 49 -9.36 -7.11 -3.12
C LEU A 49 -10.57 -6.86 -4.02
N THR A 50 -11.21 -5.70 -3.85
CA THR A 50 -12.43 -5.33 -4.57
C THR A 50 -12.15 -4.62 -5.90
N ALA A 51 -10.97 -4.01 -6.04
CA ALA A 51 -10.54 -3.35 -7.26
C ALA A 51 -9.83 -4.34 -8.20
N PRO A 52 -10.11 -4.29 -9.52
CA PRO A 52 -9.34 -5.05 -10.49
C PRO A 52 -7.88 -4.53 -10.57
N PRO A 53 -6.93 -5.36 -11.05
CA PRO A 53 -5.56 -4.91 -11.24
C PRO A 53 -5.46 -3.76 -12.25
N ILE A 54 -4.72 -2.71 -11.88
CA ILE A 54 -4.34 -1.64 -12.81
C ILE A 54 -3.26 -2.17 -13.76
N THR A 55 -3.42 -1.91 -15.07
CA THR A 55 -2.47 -2.35 -16.09
C THR A 55 -1.82 -1.18 -16.85
N GLY A 56 -0.72 -1.46 -17.55
CA GLY A 56 0.01 -0.48 -18.35
C GLY A 56 0.39 0.81 -17.61
N THR A 57 -0.09 1.93 -18.12
CA THR A 57 0.06 3.28 -17.53
C THR A 57 -1.29 3.75 -17.01
N ASN A 58 -1.62 3.36 -15.78
CA ASN A 58 -2.85 3.75 -15.05
C ASN A 58 -4.18 3.32 -15.68
N VAL A 59 -4.19 2.31 -16.54
CA VAL A 59 -5.46 1.80 -17.11
C VAL A 59 -6.25 1.11 -15.99
N GLY A 60 -7.48 1.58 -15.73
CA GLY A 60 -8.34 1.07 -14.65
C GLY A 60 -8.17 1.80 -13.30
N ALA A 61 -7.50 2.96 -13.28
CA ALA A 61 -7.25 3.74 -12.07
C ALA A 61 -8.28 4.86 -11.80
N GLU A 62 -9.30 4.99 -12.64
CA GLU A 62 -10.23 6.13 -12.67
C GLU A 62 -11.00 6.30 -11.35
N ASN A 63 -11.41 5.17 -10.75
CA ASN A 63 -12.21 5.14 -9.51
C ASN A 63 -11.40 4.65 -8.29
N ILE A 64 -10.06 4.73 -8.36
CA ILE A 64 -9.18 4.24 -7.30
C ILE A 64 -8.82 5.41 -6.37
N PRO A 65 -9.06 5.29 -5.04
CA PRO A 65 -8.65 6.30 -4.08
C PRO A 65 -7.16 6.63 -4.20
N ARG A 66 -6.83 7.91 -4.12
CA ARG A 66 -5.45 8.40 -4.21
C ARG A 66 -4.90 8.63 -2.81
N ALA A 67 -3.58 8.44 -2.66
CA ALA A 67 -2.89 8.82 -1.44
C ALA A 67 -3.02 10.35 -1.21
N PRO A 68 -3.04 10.78 0.06
CA PRO A 68 -3.04 12.20 0.41
C PRO A 68 -1.92 12.97 -0.28
N ARG A 69 -2.16 14.24 -0.60
CA ARG A 69 -1.21 15.05 -1.40
C ARG A 69 -0.34 15.98 -0.56
N SER A 70 -0.56 16.03 0.75
CA SER A 70 0.21 16.86 1.67
C SER A 70 0.50 16.14 2.97
N LEU A 71 1.63 16.50 3.60
CA LEU A 71 2.02 15.94 4.89
C LEU A 71 0.98 16.23 5.99
N ILE A 72 0.36 17.41 5.96
CA ILE A 72 -0.67 17.79 6.94
C ILE A 72 -1.92 16.90 6.80
N GLU A 73 -2.35 16.61 5.58
CA GLU A 73 -3.48 15.72 5.31
C GLU A 73 -3.16 14.29 5.76
N THR A 74 -1.98 13.77 5.40
CA THR A 74 -1.51 12.44 5.82
C THR A 74 -1.47 12.32 7.34
N THR A 75 -0.91 13.31 8.03
CA THR A 75 -0.77 13.29 9.51
C THR A 75 -2.12 13.24 10.20
N ARG A 76 -3.09 14.01 9.70
CA ARG A 76 -4.47 14.03 10.23
C ARG A 76 -5.15 12.67 10.05
N ILE A 77 -5.03 12.07 8.87
CA ILE A 77 -5.61 10.74 8.58
C ILE A 77 -4.94 9.67 9.45
N PHE A 78 -3.60 9.66 9.49
CA PHE A 78 -2.84 8.68 10.25
C PHE A 78 -3.16 8.73 11.75
N ARG A 79 -3.26 9.93 12.34
CA ARG A 79 -3.63 10.11 13.75
C ARG A 79 -5.02 9.54 14.10
N GLY A 80 -5.96 9.64 13.16
CA GLY A 80 -7.33 9.14 13.32
C GLY A 80 -7.52 7.66 13.01
N SER A 81 -6.49 6.96 12.53
CA SER A 81 -6.59 5.56 12.16
C SER A 81 -6.52 4.66 13.38
N GLU A 82 -7.61 3.94 13.68
CA GLU A 82 -7.63 2.89 14.71
C GLU A 82 -6.71 1.73 14.31
N ILE A 83 -6.74 1.33 13.03
CA ILE A 83 -5.94 0.21 12.49
C ILE A 83 -4.44 0.48 12.62
N ALA A 84 -4.00 1.74 12.50
CA ALA A 84 -2.58 2.06 12.61
C ALA A 84 -2.13 2.28 14.08
N ARG A 85 -3.08 2.31 15.01
CA ARG A 85 -2.82 2.46 16.45
C ARG A 85 -2.66 1.09 17.13
N ASP A 86 -3.43 0.10 16.67
CA ASP A 86 -3.30 -1.32 17.05
C ASP A 86 -1.98 -1.92 16.54
#